data_AF-A0A2R6LQ26-F1
#
_entry.id   AF-A0A2R6LQ26-F1
#
_cell.length_a   1.000
_cell.length_b   1.000
_cell.length_c   1.000
_cell.angle_alpha   90.00
_cell.angle_beta   90.00
_cell.angle_gamma   90.00
#
_symmetry.space_group_name_H-M   'P 1'
#
loop_
_entity.id
_entity.type
_entity.pdbx_description
1 polymer ?
#
loop_
_entity_poly.entity_id
_entity_poly.type
_entity_poly.pdbx_seq_one_letter_code
_entity_poly.pdbx_strand_id
1 'polypeptide(L)'
;VDVVAQKYFWTFEYEGGNVTSRGKLVLPKDETVYLTITSVDWLHAFHVPEMGLKQDAVPGESHVLRTTPTTTGEFQGYCAEYCGAGHSGMLFEVEVMNESAYRDWLDDQRS
;
A
#
# COMPACT_ATOMS: atom_id res chain seq x y z
N VAL A 1 -7.92 -3.03 -1.07
CA VAL A 1 -6.57 -3.15 -1.65
C VAL A 1 -5.79 -4.05 -0.73
N ASP A 2 -5.23 -5.14 -1.25
CA ASP A 2 -4.38 -6.00 -0.44
C ASP A 2 -2.95 -5.46 -0.49
N VAL A 3 -2.35 -5.32 0.68
CA VAL A 3 -1.02 -4.75 0.91
C VAL A 3 -0.14 -5.89 1.39
N VAL A 4 0.69 -6.39 0.50
CA VAL A 4 1.48 -7.59 0.72
C VAL A 4 2.94 -7.21 0.95
N ALA A 5 3.40 -7.40 2.17
CA ALA A 5 4.81 -7.26 2.51
C ALA A 5 5.60 -8.49 2.05
N GLN A 6 6.72 -8.25 1.38
CA GLN A 6 7.65 -9.26 0.91
C GLN A 6 9.07 -8.76 1.20
N LYS A 7 10.06 -9.64 1.13
CA LYS A 7 11.44 -9.33 1.48
C LYS A 7 11.96 -8.12 0.69
N TYR A 8 11.98 -6.98 1.38
CA TYR A 8 12.46 -5.66 0.92
C TYR A 8 11.60 -4.95 -0.12
N PHE A 9 10.33 -5.33 -0.28
CA PHE A 9 9.41 -4.60 -1.15
C PHE A 9 7.95 -4.81 -0.77
N TRP A 10 7.10 -3.93 -1.28
CA TRP A 10 5.66 -3.97 -1.10
C TRP A 10 4.97 -4.21 -2.43
N THR A 11 3.95 -5.06 -2.42
CA THR A 11 3.03 -5.26 -3.55
C THR A 11 1.64 -4.84 -3.12
N PHE A 12 0.96 -4.10 -4.00
CA PHE A 12 -0.38 -3.60 -3.81
C PHE A 12 -1.29 -4.27 -4.84
N GLU A 13 -2.29 -4.99 -4.37
CA GLU A 13 -3.19 -5.75 -5.21
C GLU A 13 -4.60 -5.14 -5.17
N TYR A 14 -5.15 -4.95 -6.36
CA TYR A 14 -6.44 -4.32 -6.60
C TYR A 14 -7.36 -5.34 -7.27
N GLU A 15 -8.66 -5.19 -7.03
CA GLU A 15 -9.69 -5.98 -7.72
C GLU A 15 -9.49 -7.50 -7.58
N GLY A 16 -9.07 -7.95 -6.39
CA GLY A 16 -8.81 -9.36 -6.11
C GLY A 16 -7.55 -9.91 -6.80
N GLY A 17 -6.57 -9.04 -7.08
CA GLY A 17 -5.29 -9.41 -7.70
C GLY A 17 -5.25 -9.26 -9.22
N ASN A 18 -6.33 -8.77 -9.85
CA ASN A 18 -6.35 -8.53 -11.30
C ASN A 18 -5.43 -7.38 -11.72
N VAL A 19 -5.21 -6.41 -10.84
CA VAL A 19 -4.24 -5.33 -11.03
C VAL A 19 -3.26 -5.38 -9.87
N THR A 20 -1.97 -5.34 -10.19
CA THR A 20 -0.90 -5.37 -9.19
C THR A 20 0.08 -4.24 -9.45
N SER A 21 0.50 -3.57 -8.38
CA SER A 21 1.48 -2.50 -8.43
C SER A 21 2.56 -2.76 -7.40
N ARG A 22 3.82 -2.69 -7.82
CA ARG A 22 4.97 -2.90 -6.94
C ARG A 22 5.54 -1.56 -6.51
N GLY A 23 5.61 -1.32 -5.20
CA GLY A 23 6.20 -0.11 -4.62
C GLY A 23 5.39 1.17 -4.78
N LYS A 24 4.19 1.11 -5.38
CA LYS A 24 3.29 2.26 -5.52
C LYS A 24 1.83 1.90 -5.20
N LEU A 25 1.30 2.50 -4.14
CA LEU A 25 -0.10 2.40 -3.72
C LEU A 25 -0.88 3.59 -4.28
N VAL A 26 -1.69 3.39 -5.31
CA VAL A 26 -2.61 4.41 -5.81
C VAL A 26 -3.95 4.31 -5.08
N LEU A 27 -4.52 5.46 -4.65
CA LEU A 27 -5.79 5.56 -3.93
C LEU A 27 -6.69 6.66 -4.54
N PRO A 28 -8.01 6.45 -4.58
CA PRO A 28 -8.98 7.48 -4.93
C PRO A 28 -9.18 8.49 -3.79
N LYS A 29 -9.17 9.78 -4.12
CA LYS A 29 -9.53 10.89 -3.24
C LYS A 29 -11.02 10.86 -2.91
N ASP A 30 -11.36 11.24 -1.67
CA ASP A 30 -12.72 11.36 -1.13
C ASP A 30 -13.51 10.04 -1.09
N GLU A 31 -12.84 8.90 -1.27
CA GLU A 31 -13.41 7.55 -1.18
C GLU A 31 -12.81 6.77 -0.02
N THR A 32 -13.63 5.99 0.68
CA THR A 32 -13.15 5.16 1.79
C THR A 32 -12.56 3.86 1.25
N VAL A 33 -11.27 3.65 1.52
CA VAL A 33 -10.53 2.47 1.11
C VAL A 33 -10.18 1.61 2.32
N TYR A 34 -10.30 0.30 2.13
CA TYR A 34 -9.82 -0.71 3.07
C TYR A 34 -8.51 -1.30 2.56
N LEU A 35 -7.47 -1.21 3.37
CA LEU A 35 -6.15 -1.79 3.14
C LEU A 35 -6.05 -3.06 3.98
N THR A 36 -6.04 -4.23 3.33
CA THR A 36 -5.81 -5.51 4.00
C THR A 36 -4.32 -5.79 4.00
N ILE A 37 -3.67 -5.70 5.15
CA ILE A 37 -2.22 -5.75 5.30
C ILE A 37 -1.81 -7.13 5.81
N THR A 38 -0.87 -7.76 5.11
CA THR A 38 -0.31 -9.07 5.46
C THR A 38 1.16 -9.17 5.01
N SER A 39 1.83 -10.24 5.41
CA SER A 39 3.18 -10.57 4.97
C SER A 39 3.25 -12.02 4.52
N VAL A 40 4.13 -12.30 3.54
CA VAL A 40 4.40 -13.66 3.07
C VAL A 40 5.68 -14.27 3.65
N ASP A 41 6.48 -13.49 4.38
CA ASP A 41 7.78 -13.94 4.92
C ASP A 41 8.05 -13.56 6.37
N TRP A 42 8.37 -12.30 6.66
CA TRP A 42 8.80 -11.80 7.96
C TRP A 42 7.80 -10.80 8.54
N LEU A 43 8.00 -10.44 9.81
CA LEU A 43 7.33 -9.27 10.35
C LEU A 43 7.86 -8.02 9.63
N HIS A 44 6.93 -7.23 9.10
CA HIS A 44 7.18 -5.88 8.58
C HIS A 44 6.19 -4.91 9.24
N ALA A 45 6.32 -3.61 8.98
CA ALA A 45 5.30 -2.64 9.39
C ALA A 45 5.05 -1.63 8.28
N PHE A 46 3.84 -1.64 7.72
CA PHE A 46 3.38 -0.67 6.75
C PHE A 46 3.21 0.68 7.44
N HIS A 47 3.88 1.73 6.96
CA HIS A 47 3.76 3.05 7.55
C HIS A 47 3.80 4.16 6.50
N VAL A 48 2.83 5.08 6.59
CA VAL A 48 2.74 6.31 5.78
C VAL A 48 2.48 7.48 6.76
N PRO A 49 3.54 8.16 7.24
CA PRO A 49 3.42 9.11 8.35
C PRO A 49 2.49 10.29 8.08
N GLU A 50 2.58 10.88 6.89
CA GLU A 50 1.77 12.05 6.51
C GLU A 50 0.28 11.74 6.45
N MET A 51 -0.07 10.48 6.20
CA MET A 51 -1.45 9.99 6.20
C MET A 51 -1.87 9.39 7.55
N GLY A 52 -0.97 9.34 8.55
CA GLY A 52 -1.23 8.72 9.85
C GLY A 52 -1.49 7.21 9.80
N LEU A 53 -1.09 6.52 8.71
CA LEU A 53 -1.33 5.10 8.53
C LEU A 53 -0.15 4.30 9.10
N LYS A 54 -0.44 3.37 10.00
CA LYS A 54 0.56 2.41 10.51
C LYS A 54 -0.12 1.09 10.87
N GLN A 55 0.43 -0.02 10.40
CA GLN A 55 -0.03 -1.36 10.76
C GLN A 55 1.07 -2.39 10.53
N ASP A 56 1.23 -3.30 11.47
CA ASP A 56 2.16 -4.43 11.32
C ASP A 56 1.64 -5.40 10.26
N ALA A 57 2.55 -5.91 9.45
CA ALA A 57 2.31 -6.94 8.44
C ALA A 57 2.91 -8.25 8.95
N VAL A 58 2.04 -9.13 9.46
CA VAL A 58 2.43 -10.35 10.16
C VAL A 58 2.18 -11.58 9.26
N PRO A 59 3.17 -12.48 9.09
CA PRO A 59 2.96 -13.70 8.32
C PRO A 59 1.82 -14.56 8.88
N GLY A 60 0.87 -14.91 8.03
CA GLY A 60 -0.29 -15.74 8.41
C GLY A 60 -1.44 -14.98 9.07
N GLU A 61 -1.33 -13.66 9.24
CA GLU A 61 -2.42 -12.81 9.73
C GLU A 61 -2.77 -11.73 8.68
N SER A 62 -4.02 -11.27 8.74
CA SER A 62 -4.50 -10.15 7.94
C SER A 62 -5.09 -9.09 8.86
N HIS A 63 -4.58 -7.86 8.76
CA HIS A 63 -5.10 -6.71 9.49
C HIS A 63 -5.72 -5.72 8.51
N VAL A 64 -6.75 -4.98 8.92
CA VAL A 64 -7.43 -4.03 8.05
C VAL A 64 -7.24 -2.61 8.57
N LEU A 65 -6.62 -1.75 7.75
CA LEU A 65 -6.68 -0.30 7.93
C LEU A 65 -7.79 0.29 7.08
N ARG A 66 -8.51 1.27 7.63
CA ARG A 66 -9.49 2.08 6.89
C ARG A 66 -8.95 3.49 6.74
N THR A 67 -8.96 4.02 5.52
CA THR A 67 -8.56 5.40 5.24
C THR A 67 -9.51 6.06 4.23
N THR A 68 -9.65 7.38 4.31
CA THR A 68 -10.43 8.19 3.37
C THR A 68 -9.58 9.42 3.04
N PRO A 69 -8.69 9.34 2.04
CA PRO A 69 -7.76 10.44 1.75
C PRO A 69 -8.52 11.62 1.12
N THR A 70 -8.34 12.81 1.67
CA THR A 70 -9.08 14.03 1.26
C THR A 70 -8.23 15.01 0.44
N THR A 71 -6.94 14.72 0.26
CA THR A 71 -5.99 15.58 -0.46
C THR A 71 -5.24 14.74 -1.49
N THR A 72 -5.20 15.20 -2.73
CA THR A 72 -4.41 14.59 -3.81
C THR A 72 -2.92 14.87 -3.61
N GLY A 73 -2.07 13.96 -4.06
CA GLY A 73 -0.62 14.11 -4.00
C GLY A 73 0.12 12.79 -3.83
N GLU A 74 1.44 12.88 -3.75
CA GLU A 74 2.33 11.76 -3.48
C GLU A 74 2.78 11.82 -2.01
N PHE A 75 2.79 10.67 -1.34
CA PHE A 75 3.16 10.52 0.06
C PHE A 75 4.17 9.39 0.22
N GLN A 76 5.20 9.61 1.02
CA GLN A 76 6.22 8.59 1.28
C GLN A 76 5.74 7.53 2.26
N GLY A 77 5.89 6.27 1.87
CA GLY A 77 5.72 5.11 2.74
C GLY A 77 7.02 4.34 2.97
N TYR A 78 7.14 3.67 4.12
CA TYR A 78 8.30 2.83 4.44
C TYR A 78 7.95 1.69 5.39
N CYS A 79 8.82 0.69 5.47
CA CYS A 79 8.78 -0.32 6.51
C CYS A 79 9.26 0.25 7.85
N ALA A 80 8.41 0.24 8.88
CA ALA A 80 8.74 0.80 10.20
C ALA A 80 9.28 -0.23 11.22
N GLU A 81 9.40 -1.50 10.83
CA GLU A 81 9.90 -2.61 11.66
C GLU A 81 11.15 -3.20 11.02
N TYR A 82 12.20 -3.44 11.81
CA TYR A 82 13.47 -3.92 11.27
C TYR A 82 13.32 -5.33 10.68
N CYS A 83 13.28 -5.40 9.37
CA CYS A 83 13.07 -6.65 8.62
C CYS A 83 14.35 -7.18 7.96
N GLY A 84 15.53 -6.87 8.52
CA GLY A 84 16.82 -7.38 8.06
C GLY A 84 17.63 -6.41 7.19
N ALA A 85 18.68 -6.92 6.54
CA ALA A 85 19.72 -6.07 5.92
C ALA A 85 19.21 -5.08 4.85
N GLY A 86 18.19 -5.45 4.07
CA GLY A 86 17.56 -4.59 3.07
C GLY A 86 16.50 -3.64 3.61
N HIS A 87 16.26 -3.62 4.93
CA HIS A 87 15.18 -2.85 5.57
C HIS A 87 15.18 -1.36 5.17
N SER A 88 16.34 -0.71 5.13
CA SER A 88 16.46 0.71 4.78
C SER A 88 15.99 1.06 3.36
N GLY A 89 15.97 0.08 2.44
CA GLY A 89 15.49 0.25 1.08
C GLY A 89 14.02 -0.10 0.88
N MET A 90 13.32 -0.52 1.94
CA MET A 90 11.93 -0.98 1.86
C MET A 90 10.95 0.20 1.88
N LEU A 91 11.08 1.04 0.87
CA LEU A 91 10.29 2.23 0.61
C LEU A 91 9.17 1.94 -0.40
N PHE A 92 8.12 2.74 -0.35
CA PHE A 92 7.05 2.76 -1.35
C PHE A 92 6.43 4.16 -1.41
N GLU A 93 5.69 4.44 -2.47
CA GLU A 93 4.95 5.69 -2.65
C GLU A 93 3.46 5.42 -2.50
N VAL A 94 2.72 6.39 -1.96
CA VAL A 94 1.27 6.44 -2.04
C VAL A 94 0.88 7.61 -2.93
N GLU A 95 0.13 7.38 -3.98
CA GLU A 95 -0.42 8.44 -4.83
C GLU A 95 -1.93 8.53 -4.65
N VAL A 96 -2.41 9.70 -4.23
CA VAL A 96 -3.84 9.99 -4.13
C VAL A 96 -4.26 10.80 -5.34
N MET A 97 -5.16 10.24 -6.14
CA MET A 97 -5.68 10.85 -7.37
C MET A 97 -7.18 11.13 -7.26
N ASN A 98 -7.70 12.03 -8.10
CA ASN A 98 -9.15 12.16 -8.26
C ASN A 98 -9.75 10.86 -8.84
N GLU A 99 -11.02 10.60 -8.55
CA GLU A 99 -11.72 9.37 -8.93
C GLU A 99 -11.59 9.01 -10.41
N SER A 100 -11.70 9.99 -11.32
CA SER A 100 -11.57 9.74 -12.76
C SER A 100 -10.17 9.27 -13.14
N ALA A 101 -9.12 9.92 -12.61
CA ALA A 101 -7.74 9.56 -12.89
C ALA A 101 -7.37 8.19 -12.26
N TYR A 102 -7.93 7.87 -11.09
CA TYR A 102 -7.77 6.55 -10.49
C TYR A 102 -8.39 5.44 -11.35
N ARG A 103 -9.56 5.69 -11.94
CA ARG A 103 -10.20 4.74 -12.89
C ARG A 103 -9.38 4.58 -14.17
N ASP A 104 -8.92 5.68 -14.74
CA ASP A 104 -8.06 5.65 -15.94
C ASP A 104 -6.76 4.86 -15.65
N TRP A 105 -6.17 5.05 -14.46
CA TRP A 105 -5.02 4.28 -14.01
C TRP A 105 -5.34 2.78 -13.89
N LEU A 106 -6.46 2.41 -13.26
CA LEU A 106 -6.86 1.00 -13.17
C LEU A 106 -7.05 0.36 -14.55
N ASP A 107 -7.69 1.07 -15.49
CA ASP A 107 -7.92 0.57 -16.84
C ASP A 107 -6.61 0.36 -17.61
N ASP A 108 -5.65 1.28 -17.48
CA ASP A 108 -4.31 1.16 -18.06
C ASP A 108 -3.56 -0.07 -17.52
N GLN A 109 -3.61 -0.32 -16.21
CA GLN A 109 -2.91 -1.45 -15.59
C GLN A 109 -3.53 -2.83 -15.91
N ARG A 110 -4.76 -2.88 -16.43
CA ARG A 110 -5.39 -4.14 -16.89
C ARG A 110 -4.97 -4.52 -18.32
N SER A 111 -4.43 -3.57 -19.10
CA SER A 111 -4.09 -3.75 -20.51
C SER A 111 -2.73 -4.38 -20.75
#